data_AF-A0A484Q3G7-F1
#
_entry.id   AF-A0A484Q3G7-F1
#
_cell.length_a   1.000
_cell.length_b   1.000
_cell.length_c   1.000
_cell.angle_alpha   90.00
_cell.angle_beta   90.00
_cell.angle_gamma   90.00
#
_symmetry.space_group_name_H-M   'P 1'
#
loop_
_entity.id
_entity.type
_entity.pdbx_description
1 polymer ?
#
loop_
_entity_poly.entity_id
_entity_poly.type
_entity_poly.pdbx_seq_one_letter_code
_entity_poly.pdbx_strand_id
1 'polypeptide(L)' 'MSQEAFSDVSSRTYMSSLERNLKSPTLHKLTELCEVMEVHPLTLLTLAYAGDSTRKADQLLAQVRQELDAVLKERDAP' A
#
# COMPACT_ATOMS: atom_id res chain seq x y z
N MET A 1 -6.59 -1.40 16.70
CA MET A 1 -5.40 -2.28 16.79
C MET A 1 -4.32 -1.59 17.60
N SER A 2 -3.53 -2.31 18.39
CA SER A 2 -2.37 -1.75 19.10
C SER A 2 -1.08 -1.97 18.32
N GLN A 3 -0.03 -1.19 18.58
CA GLN A 3 1.31 -1.45 18.02
C GLN A 3 1.87 -2.81 18.43
N GLU A 4 1.40 -3.37 19.55
CA GLU A 4 1.82 -4.70 20.02
C GLU A 4 1.36 -5.81 19.07
N ALA A 5 0.27 -5.61 18.33
CA ALA A 5 -0.17 -6.56 17.31
C ALA A 5 0.85 -6.72 16.16
N PHE A 6 1.78 -5.77 16.01
CA PHE A 6 2.79 -5.79 14.96
C PHE A 6 4.14 -6.33 15.41
N SER A 7 4.29 -6.81 16.66
CA SER A 7 5.60 -7.19 17.21
C SER A 7 6.30 -8.31 16.42
N ASP A 8 5.51 -9.21 15.83
CA ASP A 8 6.04 -10.37 15.09
C ASP A 8 6.60 -9.98 13.74
N VAL A 9 6.06 -8.91 13.15
CA VAL A 9 6.53 -8.39 11.87
C VAL A 9 7.50 -7.23 12.07
N SER A 10 7.34 -6.37 13.07
CA SER A 10 8.05 -5.09 13.15
C SER A 10 8.32 -4.65 14.59
N SER A 11 9.51 -4.08 14.84
CA SER A 11 9.82 -3.53 16.16
C SER A 11 8.99 -2.28 16.45
N ARG A 12 8.66 -2.04 17.73
CA ARG A 12 7.94 -0.84 18.17
C ARG A 12 8.63 0.45 17.74
N THR A 13 9.96 0.50 17.79
CA THR A 13 10.76 1.65 17.33
C THR A 13 10.63 1.87 15.83
N TYR A 14 10.62 0.81 15.04
CA TYR A 14 10.44 0.92 13.59
C TYR A 14 9.00 1.34 13.26
N MET A 15 7.99 0.74 13.89
CA MET A 15 6.58 1.17 13.79
C MET A 15 6.39 2.65 14.12
N SER A 16 6.92 3.11 15.24
CA SER A 16 6.87 4.54 15.61
C SER A 16 7.57 5.44 14.58
N SER A 17 8.65 4.95 13.96
CA SER A 17 9.34 5.70 12.90
C SER A 17 8.52 5.78 11.62
N LEU A 18 7.80 4.71 11.26
CA LEU A 18 6.89 4.69 10.12
C LEU A 18 5.71 5.65 10.32
N GLU A 19 5.03 5.57 11.47
CA GLU A 19 3.89 6.43 11.80
C GLU A 19 4.24 7.93 11.81
N ARG A 20 5.49 8.26 12.17
CA ARG A 20 6.01 9.63 12.18
C ARG A 20 6.59 10.07 10.83
N ASN A 21 6.45 9.26 9.77
CA ASN A 21 7.00 9.52 8.45
C ASN A 21 8.53 9.71 8.44
N LEU A 22 9.25 9.10 9.39
CA LEU A 22 10.71 9.16 9.49
C LEU A 22 11.42 8.09 8.65
N LYS A 23 10.70 7.05 8.26
CA LYS A 23 11.18 5.98 7.38
C LYS A 23 10.10 5.57 6.39
N SER A 24 10.53 5.15 5.20
CA SER A 24 9.66 4.50 4.22
C SER A 24 9.85 2.98 4.27
N PRO A 25 8.78 2.19 4.37
CA PRO A 25 8.88 0.73 4.32
C PRO A 25 9.14 0.27 2.88
N THR A 26 9.76 -0.90 2.73
CA THR A 26 9.78 -1.60 1.43
C THR A 26 8.40 -2.17 1.12
N LEU A 27 8.13 -2.55 -0.13
CA LEU A 27 6.86 -3.21 -0.49
C LEU A 27 6.66 -4.55 0.22
N HIS A 28 7.75 -5.31 0.42
CA HIS A 28 7.70 -6.53 1.22
C HIS A 28 7.27 -6.21 2.66
N LYS A 29 7.87 -5.18 3.25
CA LYS A 29 7.51 -4.75 4.60
C LYS A 29 6.06 -4.27 4.71
N LEU A 30 5.59 -3.53 3.71
CA LEU A 30 4.20 -3.10 3.62
C LEU A 30 3.25 -4.30 3.62
N THR A 31 3.62 -5.38 2.92
CA THR A 31 2.82 -6.60 2.83
C THR A 31 2.67 -7.27 4.19
N GLU A 32 3.78 -7.49 4.91
CA GLU A 32 3.75 -8.06 6.27
C GLU A 32 2.88 -7.22 7.23
N LEU A 33 2.97 -5.89 7.15
CA LEU A 33 2.14 -4.99 7.97
C LEU A 33 0.67 -5.12 7.61
N CYS A 34 0.35 -5.22 6.32
CA CYS A 34 -1.02 -5.33 5.82
C CYS A 34 -1.67 -6.67 6.18
N GLU A 35 -0.90 -7.76 6.28
CA GLU A 35 -1.38 -9.05 6.79
C GLU A 35 -1.91 -8.92 8.22
N VAL A 36 -1.17 -8.25 9.11
CA VAL A 36 -1.61 -7.98 10.49
C VAL A 36 -2.86 -7.10 10.53
N MET A 37 -2.97 -6.15 9.60
CA MET A 37 -4.14 -5.26 9.47
C MET A 37 -5.34 -5.90 8.76
N GLU A 38 -5.20 -7.12 8.24
CA GLU A 38 -6.21 -7.81 7.44
C GLU A 38 -6.70 -6.99 6.23
N VAL A 39 -5.79 -6.23 5.61
CA VAL A 39 -6.06 -5.44 4.41
C VAL A 39 -5.12 -5.82 3.28
N HIS A 40 -5.54 -5.60 2.03
CA HIS A 40 -4.65 -5.78 0.89
C HIS A 40 -3.65 -4.62 0.82
N PRO A 41 -2.35 -4.82 0.49
CA PRO A 41 -1.36 -3.74 0.41
C PRO A 41 -1.75 -2.62 -0.54
N LEU A 42 -2.41 -2.98 -1.65
CA LEU A 42 -2.93 -1.99 -2.60
C LEU A 42 -3.98 -1.07 -1.97
N THR A 43 -4.78 -1.54 -1.01
CA THR A 43 -5.74 -0.68 -0.29
C THR A 43 -5.04 0.42 0.48
N LEU A 44 -3.95 0.08 1.19
CA LEU A 44 -3.16 1.06 1.93
C LEU A 44 -2.43 2.04 0.98
N LEU A 45 -1.90 1.55 -0.14
CA LEU A 45 -1.33 2.42 -1.17
C LEU A 45 -2.38 3.36 -1.77
N THR A 46 -3.58 2.87 -2.09
CA THR A 46 -4.68 3.70 -2.57
C THR A 46 -5.01 4.81 -1.57
N LEU A 47 -5.10 4.49 -0.28
CA LEU A 47 -5.31 5.50 0.77
C LEU A 47 -4.16 6.52 0.83
N ALA A 48 -2.91 6.08 0.66
CA ALA A 48 -1.75 6.98 0.67
C ALA A 48 -1.75 7.98 -0.51
N TYR A 49 -2.25 7.58 -1.69
CA TYR A 49 -2.30 8.44 -2.88
C TYR A 49 -3.61 9.24 -3.01
N ALA A 50 -4.75 8.68 -2.62
CA ALA A 50 -6.07 9.29 -2.80
C ALA A 50 -6.62 9.97 -1.53
N GLY A 51 -6.03 9.70 -0.37
CA GLY A 51 -6.55 10.11 0.92
C GLY A 51 -7.86 9.37 1.27
N ASP A 52 -8.75 10.05 1.99
CA ASP A 52 -10.06 9.56 2.42
C ASP A 52 -11.18 9.79 1.39
N SER A 53 -10.85 10.32 0.20
CA SER A 53 -11.84 10.62 -0.83
C SER A 53 -12.14 9.41 -1.70
N THR A 54 -13.34 8.84 -1.56
CA THR A 54 -13.83 7.74 -2.41
C THR A 54 -13.74 8.08 -3.89
N ARG A 55 -14.14 9.31 -4.27
CA ARG A 55 -14.04 9.77 -5.67
C ARG A 55 -12.61 9.74 -6.20
N LYS A 56 -11.63 10.17 -5.41
CA LYS A 56 -10.21 10.13 -5.83
C LYS A 56 -9.70 8.70 -5.89
N ALA A 57 -10.13 7.83 -4.97
CA ALA A 57 -9.77 6.42 -4.99
C ALA A 57 -10.31 5.73 -6.26
N ASP A 58 -11.57 5.97 -6.62
CA ASP A 58 -12.18 5.42 -7.84
C ASP A 58 -11.44 5.89 -9.10
N GLN A 59 -11.11 7.18 -9.18
CA GLN A 59 -10.34 7.75 -10.28
C GLN A 59 -8.94 7.12 -10.39
N LEU A 60 -8.26 6.95 -9.26
CA LEU A 60 -6.93 6.33 -9.20
C LEU A 60 -6.98 4.88 -9.67
N LEU A 61 -7.95 4.09 -9.18
CA LEU A 61 -8.07 2.69 -9.55
C LEU A 61 -8.43 2.52 -11.04
N ALA A 62 -9.29 3.39 -11.57
CA ALA A 62 -9.61 3.41 -13.00
C ALA A 62 -8.36 3.72 -13.85
N GLN A 63 -7.55 4.71 -13.44
CA GLN A 63 -6.31 5.05 -14.11
C GLN A 63 -5.31 3.88 -14.09
N VAL A 64 -5.05 3.30 -12.92
CA VAL A 64 -4.13 2.16 -12.77
C VAL A 64 -4.57 0.97 -13.62
N ARG A 65 -5.89 0.74 -13.76
CA ARG A 65 -6.41 -0.31 -14.64
C ARG A 65 -6.08 -0.05 -16.11
N GLN A 66 -6.26 1.18 -16.58
CA GLN A 66 -5.91 1.56 -17.96
C GLN A 66 -4.41 1.43 -18.23
N GLU A 67 -3.57 1.84 -17.28
CA GLU A 67 -2.11 1.71 -17.36
C GLU A 67 -1.69 0.23 -17.42
N LEU A 68 -2.28 -0.63 -16.58
CA LEU A 68 -2.06 -2.08 -16.61
C LEU A 68 -2.39 -2.68 -17.99
N ASP A 69 -3.56 -2.34 -18.54
CA ASP A 69 -3.97 -2.84 -19.85
C ASP A 69 -3.01 -2.36 -20.96
N ALA A 70 -2.48 -1.13 -20.86
CA ALA A 70 -1.49 -0.61 -21.81
C ALA A 70 -0.15 -1.33 -21.71
N VAL A 71 0.40 -1.49 -20.49
CA VAL A 71 1.68 -2.19 -20.26
C VAL A 71 1.60 -3.65 -20.70
N LEU A 72 0.48 -4.33 -20.46
CA LEU A 72 0.29 -5.71 -20.90
C LEU A 72 0.23 -5.81 -22.43
N LYS A 73 -0.47 -4.89 -23.10
CA LYS A 73 -0.50 -4.84 -24.58
C LYS A 73 0.86 -4.56 -25.20
N GLU A 74 1.68 -3.69 -24.61
CA GLU A 74 3.05 -3.44 -25.08
C GLU A 74 3.95 -4.67 -24.95
N ARG A 75 3.75 -5.49 -23.91
CA ARG A 75 4.51 -6.75 -23.73
C ARG A 75 4.14 -7.82 -24.76
N ASP A 76 2.91 -7.79 -25.27
CA ASP A 76 2.40 -8.74 -26.26
C ASP A 76 2.58 -8.25 -27.71
N ALA A 77 3.18 -7.07 -27.91
CA ALA A 77 3.51 -6.55 -29.24
C ALA A 77 4.71 -7.32 -29.85
N PRO A 78 4.65 -7.69 -31.14
CA PRO A 78 5.68 -8.48 -31.82
C PRO A 78 7.00 -7.74 -32.02
#